data_AF-A0A2K3J969-F1
#
_entry.id   AF-A0A2K3J969-F1
#
_cell.length_a   1.000
_cell.length_b   1.000
_cell.length_c   1.000
_cell.angle_alpha   90.00
_cell.angle_beta   90.00
_cell.angle_gamma   90.00
#
_symmetry.space_group_name_H-M   'P 1'
#
loop_
_entity.id
_entity.type
_entity.pdbx_description
1 polymer ?
#
loop_
_entity_poly.entity_id
_entity_poly.type
_entity_poly.pdbx_seq_one_letter_code
_entity_poly.pdbx_strand_id
1 'polypeptide(L)' 'MEKNENIHIKLEINRDPTTGHLNLMARFDPNAPNFIKDDTGFSWSPTPEERAFLNEAFDIFLKK' A
#
# COMPACT_ATOMS: atom_id res chain seq x y z
N MET A 1 -10.68 9.79 -8.69
CA MET A 1 -9.83 8.70 -9.19
C MET A 1 -10.51 8.16 -10.43
N GLU A 2 -9.80 8.12 -11.56
CA GLU A 2 -10.37 7.57 -12.80
C GLU A 2 -10.69 6.08 -12.60
N LYS A 3 -11.79 5.63 -13.20
CA LYS A 3 -12.45 4.33 -12.92
C LYS A 3 -11.65 3.07 -13.34
N ASN A 4 -10.41 3.21 -13.81
CA ASN A 4 -9.66 2.13 -14.46
C ASN A 4 -8.35 1.71 -13.77
N GLU A 5 -8.03 2.25 -12.59
CA GLU A 5 -6.83 1.82 -11.87
C GLU A 5 -7.21 0.74 -10.85
N ASN A 6 -6.74 -0.50 -11.04
CA ASN A 6 -6.82 -1.63 -10.10
C ASN A 6 -5.95 -1.43 -8.84
N ILE A 7 -5.68 -0.17 -8.48
CA ILE A 7 -4.78 0.24 -7.41
C ILE A 7 -5.61 0.94 -6.34
N HIS A 8 -5.77 0.29 -5.18
CA HIS A 8 -6.55 0.78 -4.05
C HIS A 8 -5.66 1.23 -2.88
N ILE A 9 -4.39 1.50 -3.18
CA ILE A 9 -3.39 1.98 -2.22
C ILE A 9 -2.78 3.27 -2.71
N LYS A 10 -2.27 4.09 -1.79
CA LYS A 10 -1.51 5.30 -2.12
C LYS A 10 -0.20 5.35 -1.35
N LEU A 11 0.80 6.02 -1.93
CA LEU A 11 2.04 6.35 -1.24
C LEU A 11 1.92 7.71 -0.55
N GLU A 12 2.46 7.78 0.66
CA GLU A 12 2.53 8.99 1.45
C GLU A 12 3.96 9.17 1.94
N ILE A 13 4.52 10.36 1.73
CA ILE A 13 5.80 10.74 2.34
C ILE A 13 5.46 11.54 3.58
N ASN A 14 5.96 11.11 4.74
CA ASN A 14 5.92 11.91 5.96
C ASN A 14 7.33 12.10 6.51
N ARG A 15 7.50 13.17 7.28
CA ARG A 15 8.72 13.40 8.04
C ARG A 15 8.49 12.91 9.45
N ASP A 16 9.36 12.03 9.92
CA ASP A 16 9.41 11.63 11.32
C ASP A 16 9.76 12.87 12.17
N PRO A 17 8.89 13.29 13.11
CA PRO A 17 9.14 14.47 13.92
C PRO A 17 10.26 14.28 14.95
N THR A 18 10.62 13.03 15.26
CA THR A 18 11.64 12.66 16.27
C THR A 18 13.03 12.55 15.64
N THR A 19 13.13 11.85 14.51
CA THR A 19 14.42 11.59 13.84
C THR A 19 14.70 12.59 12.72
N GLY A 20 13.67 13.27 12.22
CA GLY A 20 13.76 14.16 11.07
C GLY A 20 13.85 13.44 9.72
N HIS A 21 13.89 12.11 9.71
CA HIS A 21 13.95 11.28 8.50
C HIS A 21 12.64 11.34 7.70
N LEU A 22 12.73 11.05 6.40
CA LEU A 22 11.56 10.87 5.55
C LEU A 22 11.18 9.40 5.54
N ASN A 23 9.92 9.12 5.86
CA ASN A 23 9.33 7.79 5.70
C ASN A 23 8.44 7.80 4.46
N LEU A 24 8.60 6.76 3.64
CA LEU A 24 7.64 6.43 2.60
C LEU A 24 6.68 5.39 3.19
N MET A 25 5.37 5.63 3.13
CA MET A 25 4.33 4.77 3.68
C MET A 25 3.31 4.40 2.61
N ALA A 26 2.87 3.14 2.62
CA ALA A 26 1.68 2.72 1.89
C ALA A 26 0.44 2.90 2.77
N ARG A 27 -0.60 3.55 2.23
CA ARG A 27 -1.92 3.69 2.87
C ARG A 27 -2.94 2.89 2.07
N PHE A 28 -3.68 2.05 2.75
CA PHE A 28 -4.75 1.22 2.17
C PHE A 28 -6.08 1.95 2.24
N ASP A 29 -6.90 1.85 1.20
CA ASP A 29 -8.32 2.19 1.30
C ASP A 29 -9.04 1.05 2.06
N PRO A 30 -9.62 1.30 3.24
CA PRO A 30 -10.32 0.26 4.01
C PRO A 30 -11.59 -0.25 3.31
N ASN A 31 -12.08 0.44 2.28
CA ASN A 31 -13.22 0.01 1.47
C ASN A 31 -12.79 -0.74 0.20
N ALA A 32 -11.49 -0.96 0.00
CA ALA A 32 -10.99 -1.69 -1.14
C ALA A 32 -11.49 -3.14 -1.14
N PRO A 33 -11.87 -3.68 -2.30
CA PRO A 33 -12.42 -5.05 -2.39
C PRO A 33 -11.38 -6.13 -2.03
N ASN A 34 -10.10 -5.79 -2.06
CA ASN A 34 -8.99 -6.68 -1.74
C ASN A 34 -8.41 -6.48 -0.33
N PHE A 35 -9.12 -5.72 0.50
CA PHE A 35 -8.82 -5.49 1.90
C PHE A 35 -9.97 -6.03 2.76
N ILE A 36 -9.63 -6.87 3.74
CA ILE A 36 -10.59 -7.49 4.65
C ILE A 36 -10.18 -7.15 6.06
N LYS A 37 -11.11 -6.55 6.80
CA LYS A 37 -11.00 -6.35 8.25
C LYS A 37 -11.99 -7.27 8.93
N ASP A 38 -11.50 -8.14 9.80
CA ASP A 38 -12.31 -9.02 10.65
C ASP A 38 -11.99 -8.80 12.14
N ASP A 39 -12.63 -9.58 13.02
CA ASP A 39 -12.44 -9.48 14.47
C ASP A 39 -11.01 -9.84 14.92
N THR A 40 -10.24 -10.52 14.07
CA THR A 40 -8.89 -11.04 14.37
C THR A 40 -7.77 -10.20 13.77
N GLY A 41 -8.08 -9.30 12.83
CA GLY A 41 -7.11 -8.35 12.30
C GLY A 41 -7.40 -7.86 10.89
N PHE A 42 -6.33 -7.68 10.13
CA PHE A 42 -6.36 -7.15 8.78
C PHE A 42 -5.70 -8.15 7.83
N SER A 43 -6.43 -8.53 6.78
CA SER A 43 -5.93 -9.31 5.67
C SER A 43 -5.97 -8.48 4.41
N TRP A 44 -4.87 -8.47 3.66
CA TRP A 44 -4.77 -7.73 2.41
C TRP A 44 -4.21 -8.63 1.32
N SER A 45 -4.92 -8.69 0.20
CA SER A 45 -4.57 -9.48 -0.98
C SER A 45 -4.22 -8.54 -2.14
N PRO A 46 -2.97 -8.07 -2.26
CA PRO A 46 -2.63 -7.09 -3.29
C PRO A 46 -2.92 -7.56 -4.71
N THR A 47 -3.46 -6.65 -5.51
CA THR A 47 -3.57 -6.86 -6.97
C THR A 47 -2.17 -6.97 -7.60
N PRO A 48 -2.04 -7.56 -8.80
CA PRO A 48 -0.76 -7.55 -9.53
C PRO A 48 -0.21 -6.12 -9.73
N GLU A 49 -1.09 -5.15 -9.99
CA GLU A 49 -0.75 -3.74 -10.18
C GLU A 49 -0.22 -3.11 -8.89
N GLU A 50 -0.87 -3.38 -7.75
CA GLU A 50 -0.41 -2.92 -6.43
C GLU A 50 0.94 -3.55 -6.04
N ARG A 51 1.17 -4.82 -6.38
CA ARG A 51 2.48 -5.47 -6.17
C ARG A 51 3.58 -4.80 -6.98
N ALA A 52 3.30 -4.53 -8.26
CA ALA A 52 4.26 -3.86 -9.14
C ALA A 52 4.57 -2.45 -8.61
N PHE A 53 3.53 -1.70 -8.23
CA PHE A 53 3.65 -0.35 -7.68
C PHE A 53 4.46 -0.31 -6.38
N LEU A 54 4.22 -1.23 -5.46
CA LEU A 54 4.99 -1.31 -4.20
C LEU A 54 6.41 -1.82 -4.40
N ASN A 55 6.64 -2.70 -5.37
CA ASN A 55 7.99 -3.13 -5.72
C ASN A 55 8.82 -2.00 -6.31
N GLU A 56 8.23 -1.15 -7.15
CA GLU A 56 8.91 0.04 -7.66
C GLU A 56 9.31 0.98 -6.52
N ALA A 57 8.44 1.15 -5.52
CA ALA A 57 8.65 2.09 -4.43
C ALA A 57 9.58 1.59 -3.31
N PHE A 58 9.51 0.30 -2.98
CA PHE A 58 10.11 -0.24 -1.76
C PHE A 58 10.88 -1.56 -1.97
N ASP A 59 10.83 -2.17 -3.15
CA ASP A 59 11.43 -3.48 -3.44
C ASP A 59 11.00 -4.60 -2.46
N ILE A 60 9.71 -4.63 -2.08
CA ILE A 60 9.19 -5.50 -1.00
C ILE A 60 9.03 -6.97 -1.41
N PHE A 61 8.59 -7.24 -2.65
CA PHE A 61 8.30 -8.57 -3.15
C PHE A 61 9.45 -9.06 -4.04
N LEU A 62 10.04 -10.21 -3.67
CA LEU A 62 11.02 -10.91 -4.49
C LEU A 62 10.49 -11.08 -5.92
N LYS A 63 11.21 -10.52 -6.89
CA LYS A 63 10.97 -10.78 -8.31
C LYS A 63 11.20 -12.28 -8.54
N LYS A 64 10.14 -13.02 -8.84
CA LYS A 64 10.23 -14.43 -9.23
C LYS A 64 10.89 -14.56 -10.60
#